data_AF-A0A1V4QZE6-F1
#
_entry.id   AF-A0A1V4QZE6-F1
#
_cell.length_a   1.000
_cell.length_b   1.000
_cell.length_c   1.000
_cell.angle_alpha   90.00
_cell.angle_beta   90.00
_cell.angle_gamma   90.00
#
_symmetry.space_group_name_H-M   'P 1'
#
loop_
_entity.id
_entity.type
_entity.pdbx_description
1 polymer ?
#
loop_
_entity_poly.entity_id
_entity_poly.type
_entity_poly.pdbx_seq_one_letter_code
_entity_poly.pdbx_strand_id
1 'polypeptide(L)' 'EEKIRKPLRRRGIVPRIAKRNTGHGSGLGTVRWVVEAAFSWLFKQRRLRLRYEKRDDIHQAFLIIGCLLICWHRVSGFC' A
#
# COMPACT_ATOMS: atom_id res chain seq x y z
N GLU A 1 -17.78 14.12 2.30
CA GLU A 1 -17.54 12.84 1.59
C GLU A 1 -18.07 12.78 0.17
N GLU A 2 -19.21 13.41 -0.09
CA GLU A 2 -19.72 13.64 -1.45
C GLU A 2 -18.65 14.27 -2.36
N LYS A 3 -17.83 15.18 -1.79
CA LYS A 3 -16.66 15.81 -2.44
C LYS A 3 -15.63 14.82 -2.99
N ILE A 4 -15.50 13.63 -2.41
CA ILE A 4 -14.57 12.59 -2.90
C ILE A 4 -15.32 11.56 -3.75
N ARG A 5 -16.50 11.12 -3.31
CA ARG A 5 -17.27 10.07 -3.98
C ARG A 5 -17.87 10.52 -5.32
N LYS A 6 -18.34 11.77 -5.46
CA LYS A 6 -18.87 12.29 -6.72
C LYS A 6 -17.81 12.34 -7.82
N PRO A 7 -16.60 12.91 -7.62
CA PRO A 7 -15.54 12.86 -8.62
C PRO A 7 -15.11 11.45 -9.00
N LEU A 8 -15.02 10.53 -8.03
CA LEU A 8 -14.69 9.12 -8.31
C LEU A 8 -15.73 8.48 -9.24
N ARG A 9 -17.03 8.64 -8.94
CA ARG A 9 -18.11 8.12 -9.79
C ARG A 9 -18.11 8.77 -11.18
N ARG A 10 -17.85 10.08 -11.28
CA ARG A 10 -17.69 10.77 -12.58
C ARG A 10 -16.55 10.19 -13.43
N ARG A 11 -15.52 9.66 -12.79
CA ARG A 11 -14.40 8.95 -13.45
C ARG A 11 -14.66 7.45 -13.66
N GLY A 12 -15.87 6.96 -13.39
CA GLY A 12 -16.21 5.53 -13.48
C GLY A 12 -15.66 4.67 -12.34
N ILE A 13 -15.11 5.27 -11.28
CA ILE A 13 -14.50 4.56 -10.16
C ILE A 13 -15.54 4.35 -9.06
N VAL A 14 -15.81 3.09 -8.72
CA VAL A 14 -16.73 2.73 -7.63
C VAL A 14 -16.00 2.87 -6.28
N PRO A 15 -16.45 3.77 -5.37
CA PRO A 15 -15.80 3.95 -4.07
C PRO A 15 -16.14 2.77 -3.13
N ARG A 16 -15.29 1.74 -3.14
CA ARG A 16 -15.40 0.53 -2.31
C ARG A 16 -14.95 0.73 -0.86
N ILE A 17 -14.20 1.79 -0.56
CA ILE A 17 -13.76 2.09 0.81
C ILE A 17 -14.97 2.55 1.64
N ALA A 18 -15.02 2.11 2.89
CA ALA A 18 -16.06 2.51 3.84
C ALA A 18 -16.13 4.04 3.97
N LYS A 19 -17.33 4.54 4.25
CA LYS A 19 -17.60 5.96 4.45
C LYS A 19 -16.88 6.42 5.74
N ARG A 20 -16.22 7.57 5.73
CA ARG A 20 -15.55 8.13 6.92
C ARG A 20 -16.60 8.29 8.03
N ASN A 21 -16.22 7.96 9.26
CA ASN A 21 -17.11 7.97 10.43
C ASN A 21 -18.31 7.01 10.31
N THR A 22 -18.22 5.96 9.49
CA THR A 22 -19.20 4.85 9.50
C THR A 22 -18.53 3.58 9.99
N GLY A 23 -19.34 2.63 10.46
CA GLY A 23 -18.84 1.33 10.91
C GLY A 23 -17.99 0.63 9.84
N HIS A 24 -17.01 -0.14 10.30
CA HIS A 24 -16.24 -1.01 9.43
C HIS A 24 -17.19 -2.02 8.76
N GLY A 25 -17.28 -2.00 7.43
CA GLY A 25 -18.27 -2.84 6.74
C GLY A 25 -18.10 -2.99 5.24
N SER A 26 -17.03 -2.45 4.63
CA SER A 26 -16.81 -2.62 3.19
C SER A 26 -16.34 -4.03 2.80
N GLY A 27 -15.98 -4.89 3.77
CA GLY A 27 -15.34 -6.19 3.52
C GLY A 27 -13.93 -6.09 2.90
N LEU A 28 -13.50 -4.88 2.53
CA LEU A 28 -12.26 -4.64 1.81
C LEU A 28 -11.01 -4.94 2.65
N GLY A 29 -11.11 -4.94 3.98
CA GLY A 29 -9.99 -5.27 4.87
C GLY A 29 -9.38 -6.64 4.56
N THR A 30 -10.21 -7.64 4.24
CA THR A 30 -9.79 -9.01 3.93
C THR A 30 -8.94 -9.14 2.66
N VAL A 31 -9.13 -8.23 1.70
CA VAL A 31 -8.31 -8.21 0.47
C VAL A 31 -7.19 -7.17 0.53
N ARG A 32 -7.41 -6.08 1.27
CA ARG A 32 -6.49 -4.95 1.37
C ARG A 32 -5.32 -5.24 2.32
N TRP A 33 -5.50 -6.12 3.31
CA TRP A 33 -4.46 -6.40 4.32
C TRP A 33 -3.14 -6.84 3.68
N VAL A 34 -3.17 -7.56 2.54
CA VAL A 34 -1.94 -7.99 1.85
C VAL A 34 -1.13 -6.80 1.38
N VAL A 35 -1.79 -5.82 0.78
CA VAL A 35 -1.17 -4.58 0.29
C VAL A 35 -0.70 -3.73 1.47
N GLU A 36 -1.52 -3.60 2.51
CA GLU A 36 -1.17 -2.82 3.71
C GLU A 36 -0.01 -3.44 4.49
N ALA A 37 0.06 -4.77 4.57
CA ALA A 37 1.17 -5.50 5.16
C ALA A 37 2.46 -5.29 4.35
N ALA A 38 2.40 -5.38 3.02
CA ALA A 38 3.54 -5.10 2.15
C ALA A 38 4.08 -3.68 2.36
N PHE A 39 3.20 -2.67 2.42
CA PHE A 39 3.61 -1.30 2.73
C PHE A 39 4.18 -1.16 4.15
N SER A 40 3.58 -1.81 5.15
CA SER A 40 4.10 -1.82 6.52
C SER A 40 5.53 -2.36 6.59
N TRP A 41 5.82 -3.44 5.86
CA TRP A 41 7.17 -3.98 5.76
C TRP A 41 8.13 -3.04 5.03
N LEU A 42 7.76 -2.50 3.87
CA LEU A 42 8.58 -1.56 3.10
C LEU A 42 8.86 -0.25 3.87
N PHE A 43 7.94 0.18 4.73
CA PHE A 43 8.11 1.38 5.54
C PHE A 43 8.98 1.15 6.78
N LYS A 44 9.42 -0.07 7.06
CA LYS A 44 10.49 -0.30 8.05
C LYS A 44 11.84 0.22 7.54
N GLN A 45 12.01 0.35 6.23
CA GLN A 45 13.19 0.88 5.57
C GLN A 45 13.07 2.41 5.48
N ARG A 46 13.93 3.12 6.19
CA ARG A 46 13.91 4.59 6.29
C ARG A 46 13.86 5.29 4.92
N ARG A 47 14.61 4.79 3.92
CA ARG A 47 14.70 5.37 2.56
C ARG A 47 13.45 5.18 1.70
N LEU A 48 12.57 4.24 2.08
CA LEU A 48 11.32 3.96 1.36
C LEU A 48 10.09 4.55 2.07
N ARG A 49 10.13 4.70 3.40
CA ARG A 49 9.06 5.36 4.17
C ARG A 49 8.83 6.80 3.73
N LEU A 50 9.92 7.54 3.59
CA LEU A 50 9.96 8.90 3.07
C LEU A 50 10.82 8.86 1.82
N ARG A 51 10.41 9.58 0.77
CA ARG A 51 11.19 9.67 -0.46
C ARG A 51 12.42 10.56 -0.21
N TYR A 52 13.49 9.94 0.29
CA TYR A 52 14.79 10.58 0.47
C TYR A 52 15.51 10.81 -0.86
N GLU A 53 15.33 9.88 -1.80
CA GLU A 53 15.99 9.94 -3.09
C GLU A 53 15.30 10.93 -4.01
N LYS A 54 16.06 11.95 -4.45
CA LYS A 54 15.59 12.89 -5.48
C LYS A 54 15.41 12.19 -6.82
N ARG A 55 16.31 11.26 -7.15
CA ARG A 55 16.24 10.48 -8.39
C ARG A 55 15.29 9.30 -8.26
N ASP A 56 14.52 9.06 -9.30
CA ASP A 56 13.53 8.00 -9.41
C ASP A 56 14.15 6.62 -9.62
N ASP A 57 15.21 6.52 -10.42
CA ASP A 57 15.95 5.28 -10.67
C ASP A 57 16.54 4.68 -9.38
N ILE A 58 17.15 5.52 -8.53
CA ILE A 58 17.68 5.10 -7.23
C ILE A 58 16.54 4.67 -6.30
N HIS A 59 15.43 5.40 -6.29
CA HIS A 59 14.26 5.03 -5.49
C HIS A 59 13.69 3.67 -5.92
N GLN A 60 13.60 3.45 -7.23
CA GLN A 60 13.14 2.20 -7.81
C GLN A 60 14.07 1.04 -7.46
N ALA A 61 15.39 1.23 -7.50
CA ALA A 61 16.35 0.22 -7.06
C ALA A 61 16.15 -0.17 -5.59
N PHE A 62 15.98 0.80 -4.68
CA PHE A 62 15.68 0.52 -3.28
C PHE A 62 14.34 -0.20 -3.10
N LEU A 63 13.33 0.15 -3.88
CA LEU A 63 12.02 -0.52 -3.83
C LEU A 63 12.17 -2.00 -4.22
N ILE A 64 12.89 -2.30 -5.30
CA ILE A 64 13.15 -3.67 -5.75
C ILE A 64 13.90 -4.46 -4.67
N ILE A 65 14.97 -3.89 -4.10
CA ILE A 65 15.74 -4.53 -3.02
C ILE A 65 14.84 -4.78 -1.80
N GLY A 66 14.00 -3.81 -1.41
CA GLY A 66 13.06 -3.96 -0.31
C GLY A 66 12.07 -5.12 -0.53
N CYS A 67 11.51 -5.23 -1.73
CA CYS A 67 10.64 -6.35 -2.12
C CYS A 67 11.40 -7.68 -2.09
N LEU A 68 12.61 -7.75 -2.62
CA LEU A 68 13.45 -8.96 -2.59
C LEU A 68 13.70 -9.45 -1.17
N LEU A 69 14.03 -8.55 -0.23
CA LEU A 69 14.23 -8.89 1.17
C LEU A 69 12.96 -9.41 1.85
N ILE A 70 11.81 -8.80 1.55
CA ILE A 70 10.51 -9.26 2.07
C ILE A 70 10.21 -10.68 1.56
N CYS A 71 10.38 -10.91 0.25
CA CYS A 71 10.20 -12.22 -0.36
C CYS A 71 11.16 -13.25 0.24
N TRP A 72 12.44 -12.90 0.35
CA TRP A 72 13.47 -13.75 0.95
C TRP A 72 13.12 -14.15 2.38
N HIS A 73 12.81 -13.20 3.27
CA HIS A 73 12.42 -13.53 4.65
C HIS A 73 11.18 -14.42 4.73
N ARG A 74 10.26 -14.30 3.77
CA ARG A 74 9.03 -15.09 3.75
C ARG A 74 9.24 -16.50 3.22
N VAL A 75 10.16 -16.69 2.28
CA VAL A 75 10.56 -18.01 1.76
C VAL A 75 11.48 -18.71 2.75
N SER A 76 12.49 -18.01 3.29
CA SER A 76 13.47 -18.57 4.22
C SER A 76 12.90 -18.86 5.61
N GLY A 77 11.80 -18.21 6.01
CA GLY A 77 11.06 -18.56 7.22
C GLY A 77 10.15 -19.79 7.06
N PHE A 78 10.14 -20.42 5.88
CA PHE A 78 9.38 -21.63 5.56
C PHE A 78 10.24 -22.91 5.60
N CYS A 79 11.47 -22.82 6.12
CA CYS A 79 12.34 -23.95 6.44
C CYS A 79 12.70 -23.94 7.93
#